data_AF-A0A811VDV8-F1
#
_entry.id   AF-A0A811VDV8-F1
#
_cell.length_a   1.000
_cell.length_b   1.000
_cell.length_c   1.000
_cell.angle_alpha   90.00
_cell.angle_beta   90.00
_cell.angle_gamma   90.00
#
_symmetry.space_group_name_H-M   'P 1'
#
loop_
_entity.id
_entity.type
_entity.pdbx_description
1 polymer ?
#
loop_
_entity_poly.entity_id
_entity_poly.type
_entity_poly.pdbx_seq_one_letter_code
_entity_poly.pdbx_strand_id
1 'polypeptide(L)'
;MPSLEVSVNKVIVHPLVLLSVVDHFNRMGKIGNQRRVVGVLLGCWRAKGILDVSNSFAVPFDEDDKDKSVWFLDHDYLENMYGMFKKVNARERVVGWYHTGPKLHQNDIAINELIRRYCPNSVLVIIDAKPKDLGLPTEAYIAIEEVHDDGSPTSKTFEHVPSEIGAEEAEEVGVEHLLRDIKDTTVGSLSQKITNQLMGLKGLNAQLHDIKNYLQRVGDGKMPINHQIVYQLQDIFNLLPDITSEQFTETMYVKTNDQMLVVYLASMVRSIIALHNLINNKLTNRDAEEGKKVDKDAEKEKEKNKDKDKEKDSKDVKDKEKKTDDKSAKSSEDSGKGGKK
;
A
#
# COMPACT_ATOMS: atom_id res chain seq x y z
N MET A 1 -33.58 26.94 -7.45
CA MET A 1 -33.63 25.50 -7.81
C MET A 1 -33.25 24.74 -6.56
N PRO A 2 -34.11 23.87 -6.02
CA PRO A 2 -33.77 23.09 -4.84
C PRO A 2 -32.57 22.21 -5.23
N SER A 3 -31.44 22.40 -4.56
CA SER A 3 -30.27 21.56 -4.72
C SER A 3 -30.70 20.14 -4.36
N LEU A 4 -30.70 19.24 -5.35
CA LEU A 4 -30.81 17.80 -5.13
C LEU A 4 -29.78 17.45 -4.04
N GLU A 5 -30.26 17.05 -2.86
CA GLU A 5 -29.40 16.48 -1.83
C GLU A 5 -28.83 15.19 -2.41
N VAL A 6 -27.59 15.25 -2.86
CA VAL A 6 -26.88 14.09 -3.37
C VAL A 6 -26.47 13.29 -2.16
N SER A 7 -27.15 12.17 -1.93
CA SER A 7 -26.79 11.22 -0.89
C SER A 7 -25.38 10.69 -1.13
N VAL A 8 -24.49 10.91 -0.16
CA VAL A 8 -23.10 10.44 -0.21
C VAL A 8 -23.09 8.99 0.24
N ASN A 9 -22.83 8.08 -0.68
CA ASN A 9 -22.81 6.65 -0.37
C ASN A 9 -21.42 6.20 0.08
N LYS A 10 -20.37 6.86 -0.43
CA LYS A 10 -18.97 6.47 -0.22
C LYS A 10 -18.04 7.65 -0.38
N VAL A 11 -17.01 7.71 0.46
CA VAL A 11 -15.96 8.72 0.40
C VAL A 11 -14.63 8.04 0.08
N ILE A 12 -13.98 8.46 -1.00
CA ILE A 12 -12.66 8.01 -1.43
C ILE A 12 -11.66 9.10 -1.10
N VAL A 13 -10.71 8.80 -0.22
CA VAL A 13 -9.65 9.74 0.16
C VAL A 13 -8.35 9.36 -0.53
N HIS A 14 -7.74 10.29 -1.25
CA HIS A 14 -6.45 10.07 -1.89
C HIS A 14 -5.28 10.11 -0.89
N PRO A 15 -4.21 9.29 -1.05
CA PRO A 15 -3.03 9.32 -0.20
C PRO A 15 -2.36 10.70 -0.11
N LEU A 16 -2.46 11.52 -1.15
CA LEU A 16 -1.94 12.89 -1.17
C LEU A 16 -2.56 13.76 -0.07
N VAL A 17 -3.87 13.61 0.17
CA VAL A 17 -4.59 14.33 1.24
C VAL A 17 -4.05 13.92 2.60
N LEU A 18 -3.84 12.62 2.83
CA LEU A 18 -3.30 12.12 4.10
C LEU A 18 -1.90 12.68 4.37
N LEU A 19 -1.04 12.71 3.33
CA LEU A 19 0.30 13.27 3.46
C LEU A 19 0.26 14.78 3.74
N SER A 20 -0.63 15.51 3.08
CA SER A 20 -0.85 16.95 3.29
C SER A 20 -1.31 17.26 4.72
N VAL A 21 -2.23 16.45 5.26
CA VAL A 21 -2.74 16.59 6.62
C VAL A 21 -1.67 16.31 7.66
N VAL A 22 -0.86 15.26 7.47
CA VAL A 22 0.26 14.92 8.37
C VAL A 22 1.33 16.01 8.33
N ASP A 23 1.66 16.53 7.15
CA ASP A 23 2.58 17.66 7.01
C ASP A 23 2.05 18.93 7.71
N HIS A 24 0.76 19.25 7.53
CA HIS A 24 0.12 20.36 8.21
C HIS A 24 0.18 20.21 9.74
N PHE A 25 -0.13 19.03 10.26
CA PHE A 25 -0.03 18.71 11.68
C PHE A 25 1.41 18.89 12.21
N ASN A 26 2.43 18.45 11.46
CA ASN A 26 3.83 18.59 11.84
C ASN A 26 4.31 20.05 11.82
N ARG A 27 3.83 20.88 10.89
CA ARG A 27 4.15 22.32 10.85
C ARG A 27 3.60 23.04 12.07
N MET A 28 2.35 22.77 12.44
CA MET A 28 1.73 23.35 13.64
C MET A 28 2.38 22.83 14.93
N GLY A 29 2.78 21.55 14.94
CA GLY A 29 3.51 20.95 16.06
C GLY A 29 4.85 21.63 16.39
N LYS A 30 5.53 22.24 15.41
CA LYS A 30 6.78 23.01 15.63
C LYS A 30 6.56 24.38 16.27
N ILE A 31 5.35 24.93 16.15
CA ILE A 31 4.96 26.25 16.69
C ILE A 31 4.60 26.15 18.19
N GLY A 32 4.63 24.94 18.76
CA GLY A 32 4.42 24.68 20.19
C GLY A 32 2.98 24.34 20.55
N ASN A 33 2.09 24.23 19.58
CA ASN A 33 0.67 23.90 19.77
C ASN A 33 0.35 22.56 19.10
N GLN A 34 0.28 21.48 19.88
CA GLN A 34 -0.27 20.18 19.44
C GLN A 34 -1.82 20.23 19.44
N ARG A 35 -2.38 21.30 18.87
CA ARG A 35 -3.82 21.51 18.79
C ARG A 35 -4.41 20.77 17.60
N ARG A 36 -5.73 20.55 17.67
CA ARG A 36 -6.50 20.08 16.54
C ARG A 36 -6.36 21.06 15.40
N VAL A 37 -6.12 20.52 14.21
CA VAL A 37 -5.94 21.31 13.01
C VAL A 37 -7.13 21.08 12.10
N VAL A 38 -7.65 22.16 11.51
CA VAL A 38 -8.77 22.12 10.58
C VAL A 38 -8.29 22.54 9.19
N GLY A 39 -8.83 21.91 8.16
CA GLY A 39 -8.60 22.31 6.79
C GLY A 39 -9.76 21.97 5.88
N VAL A 40 -9.71 22.50 4.66
CA VAL A 40 -10.76 22.34 3.66
C VAL A 40 -10.39 21.21 2.72
N LEU A 41 -11.38 20.39 2.39
CA LEU A 41 -11.26 19.31 1.42
C LEU A 41 -11.72 19.78 0.05
N LEU A 42 -10.87 19.51 -0.93
CA LEU A 42 -11.11 19.75 -2.35
C LEU A 42 -11.27 18.41 -3.06
N GLY A 43 -12.23 18.35 -3.96
CA GLY A 43 -12.55 17.11 -4.64
C GLY A 43 -13.55 17.28 -5.74
N CYS A 44 -14.00 16.15 -6.25
CA CYS A 44 -15.03 16.09 -7.27
C CYS A 44 -16.07 15.02 -6.91
N TRP A 45 -17.30 15.29 -7.29
CA TRP A 45 -18.40 14.34 -7.15
C TRP A 45 -18.42 13.44 -8.38
N ARG A 46 -18.21 12.14 -8.20
CA ARG A 46 -18.41 11.15 -9.25
C ARG A 46 -19.89 10.81 -9.41
N ALA A 47 -20.23 10.21 -10.55
CA ALA A 47 -21.53 9.60 -10.74
C ALA A 47 -21.81 8.56 -9.64
N LYS A 48 -23.08 8.41 -9.25
CA LYS A 48 -23.58 7.47 -8.21
C LYS A 48 -23.31 7.85 -6.74
N GLY A 49 -23.06 9.13 -6.44
CA GLY A 49 -22.94 9.60 -5.05
C GLY A 49 -21.64 9.17 -4.36
N ILE A 50 -20.58 8.98 -5.15
CA ILE A 50 -19.23 8.71 -4.66
C ILE A 50 -18.49 10.06 -4.62
N LEU A 51 -17.95 10.39 -3.46
CA LEU A 51 -17.14 11.59 -3.26
C LEU A 51 -15.66 11.24 -3.36
N ASP A 52 -14.96 11.81 -4.35
CA ASP A 52 -13.51 11.73 -4.42
C ASP A 52 -12.87 12.96 -3.80
N VAL A 53 -12.01 12.74 -2.82
CA VAL A 53 -11.21 13.77 -2.18
C VAL A 53 -9.80 13.69 -2.74
N SER A 54 -9.49 14.61 -3.66
CA SER A 54 -8.22 14.64 -4.39
C SER A 54 -7.18 15.50 -3.69
N ASN A 55 -7.59 16.64 -3.13
CA ASN A 55 -6.67 17.62 -2.58
C ASN A 55 -7.23 18.23 -1.28
N SER A 56 -6.37 18.88 -0.52
CA SER A 56 -6.74 19.53 0.72
C SER A 56 -5.77 20.65 1.05
N PHE A 57 -6.29 21.72 1.65
CA PHE A 57 -5.43 22.79 2.15
C PHE A 57 -5.77 23.15 3.60
N ALA A 58 -4.75 23.60 4.28
CA ALA A 58 -4.78 24.10 5.65
C ALA A 58 -5.56 25.42 5.73
N VAL A 59 -6.41 25.60 6.73
CA VAL A 59 -6.96 26.93 7.07
C VAL A 59 -6.47 27.29 8.47
N PRO A 60 -6.00 28.54 8.71
CA PRO A 60 -5.70 29.00 10.05
C PRO A 60 -6.92 28.84 10.95
N PHE A 61 -6.78 27.98 11.96
CA PHE A 61 -7.83 27.64 12.90
C PHE A 61 -7.27 27.70 14.31
N ASP A 62 -7.95 28.43 15.18
CA ASP A 62 -7.63 28.53 16.59
C ASP A 62 -8.87 28.20 17.41
N GLU A 63 -8.68 27.35 18.43
CA GLU A 63 -9.68 26.98 19.42
C GLU A 63 -9.11 27.29 20.80
N ASP A 64 -9.94 27.83 21.68
CA ASP A 64 -9.54 28.02 23.07
C ASP A 64 -9.62 26.67 23.82
N ASP A 65 -8.58 26.38 24.60
CA ASP A 65 -8.50 25.14 25.38
C ASP A 65 -9.46 25.16 26.58
N LYS A 66 -9.82 26.36 27.06
CA LYS A 66 -10.73 26.55 28.20
C LYS A 66 -12.19 26.54 27.78
N ASP A 67 -12.53 27.37 26.80
CA ASP A 67 -13.88 27.50 26.25
C ASP A 67 -13.93 26.95 24.85
N LYS A 68 -14.24 25.65 24.76
CA LYS A 68 -14.34 24.94 23.47
C LYS A 68 -15.31 25.61 22.50
N SER A 69 -16.36 26.28 22.97
CA SER A 69 -17.31 26.97 22.08
C SER A 69 -16.73 28.16 21.32
N VAL A 70 -15.58 28.69 21.75
CA VAL A 70 -14.91 29.81 21.07
C VAL A 70 -13.85 29.28 20.12
N TRP A 71 -14.13 29.40 18.84
CA TRP A 71 -13.23 29.03 17.76
C TRP A 71 -13.19 30.12 16.70
N PHE A 72 -12.06 30.21 16.00
CA PHE A 72 -11.82 31.16 14.93
C PHE A 72 -11.45 30.41 13.66
N LEU A 73 -12.11 30.76 12.55
CA LEU A 73 -11.82 30.26 11.22
C LEU A 73 -11.76 31.45 10.26
N ASP A 74 -10.65 31.56 9.53
CA ASP A 74 -10.46 32.64 8.55
C ASP A 74 -11.21 32.34 7.23
N HIS A 75 -12.30 33.06 7.01
CA HIS A 75 -13.12 32.98 5.80
C HIS A 75 -12.50 33.63 4.57
N ASP A 76 -11.78 34.75 4.76
CA ASP A 76 -11.18 35.48 3.66
C ASP A 76 -10.02 34.67 3.07
N TYR A 77 -9.25 34.01 3.94
CA TYR A 77 -8.24 33.05 3.51
C TYR A 77 -8.86 31.90 2.69
N LEU A 78 -9.98 31.33 3.15
CA LEU A 78 -10.67 30.24 2.44
C LEU A 78 -11.11 30.68 1.03
N GLU A 79 -11.73 31.84 0.89
CA GLU A 79 -12.23 32.32 -0.41
C GLU A 79 -11.09 32.65 -1.38
N ASN A 80 -10.04 33.31 -0.89
CA ASN A 80 -8.86 33.64 -1.68
C ASN A 80 -8.11 32.38 -2.16
N MET A 81 -7.86 31.41 -1.26
CA MET A 81 -7.22 30.15 -1.61
C MET A 81 -8.08 29.31 -2.55
N TYR A 82 -9.38 29.22 -2.28
CA TYR A 82 -10.31 28.55 -3.19
C TYR A 82 -10.29 29.18 -4.59
N GLY A 83 -10.26 30.51 -4.66
CA GLY A 83 -10.11 31.25 -5.92
C GLY A 83 -8.81 30.93 -6.66
N MET A 84 -7.70 30.67 -5.95
CA MET A 84 -6.44 30.24 -6.56
C MET A 84 -6.50 28.79 -7.05
N PHE A 85 -6.99 27.86 -6.23
CA PHE A 85 -7.13 26.45 -6.63
C PHE A 85 -8.06 26.29 -7.83
N LYS A 86 -9.16 27.04 -7.88
CA LYS A 86 -10.09 27.04 -9.01
C LYS A 86 -9.47 27.56 -10.32
N LYS A 87 -8.46 28.44 -10.25
CA LYS A 87 -7.69 28.90 -11.42
C LYS A 87 -6.73 27.82 -11.93
N VAL A 88 -6.16 27.02 -11.04
CA VAL A 88 -5.25 25.92 -11.41
C VAL A 88 -6.03 24.72 -11.94
N ASN A 89 -7.09 24.32 -11.24
CA ASN A 89 -7.94 23.21 -11.61
C ASN A 89 -9.43 23.58 -11.44
N ALA A 90 -10.12 23.76 -12.57
CA ALA A 90 -11.54 24.11 -12.56
C ALA A 90 -12.47 22.95 -12.17
N ARG A 91 -11.97 21.71 -12.14
CA ARG A 91 -12.75 20.52 -11.76
C ARG A 91 -12.87 20.37 -10.24
N GLU A 92 -11.88 20.85 -9.50
CA GLU A 92 -11.87 20.79 -8.04
C GLU A 92 -12.84 21.80 -7.45
N ARG A 93 -13.69 21.31 -6.55
CA ARG A 93 -14.59 22.13 -5.75
C ARG A 93 -14.37 21.82 -4.29
N VAL A 94 -14.77 22.75 -3.43
CA VAL A 94 -14.90 22.42 -2.01
C VAL A 94 -15.96 21.33 -1.89
N VAL A 95 -15.64 20.28 -1.14
CA VAL A 95 -16.53 19.13 -0.91
C VAL A 95 -16.82 18.91 0.57
N GLY A 96 -16.00 19.52 1.44
CA GLY A 96 -16.12 19.36 2.86
C GLY A 96 -14.88 19.87 3.56
N TRP A 97 -14.64 19.35 4.74
CA TRP A 97 -13.52 19.73 5.59
C TRP A 97 -13.01 18.54 6.39
N TYR A 98 -11.78 18.67 6.84
CA TYR A 98 -11.16 17.67 7.69
C TYR A 98 -10.71 18.32 8.98
N HIS A 99 -10.62 17.50 10.02
CA HIS A 99 -9.87 17.89 11.21
C HIS A 99 -8.97 16.76 11.70
N THR A 100 -7.84 17.14 12.29
CA THR A 100 -6.92 16.20 12.96
C THR A 100 -7.29 16.12 14.44
N GLY A 101 -8.01 15.09 14.83
CA GLY A 101 -8.42 14.94 16.22
C GLY A 101 -8.95 13.54 16.50
N PRO A 102 -8.65 12.94 17.66
CA PRO A 102 -8.96 11.53 17.89
C PRO A 102 -10.46 11.27 18.08
N LYS A 103 -11.27 12.32 18.36
CA LYS A 103 -12.73 12.23 18.59
C LYS A 103 -13.44 13.49 18.11
N LEU A 104 -14.72 13.31 17.78
CA LEU A 104 -15.67 14.39 17.49
C LEU A 104 -15.86 15.30 18.72
N HIS A 105 -16.02 16.58 18.46
CA HIS A 105 -16.37 17.61 19.44
C HIS A 105 -17.71 18.24 19.09
N GLN A 106 -18.41 18.77 20.09
CA GLN A 106 -19.71 19.42 19.88
C GLN A 106 -19.63 20.65 18.97
N ASN A 107 -18.46 21.31 18.93
CA ASN A 107 -18.18 22.45 18.06
C ASN A 107 -18.21 22.11 16.57
N ASP A 108 -18.01 20.82 16.23
CA ASP A 108 -17.90 20.39 14.84
C ASP A 108 -19.22 20.58 14.09
N ILE A 109 -20.35 20.57 14.82
CA ILE A 109 -21.66 20.90 14.25
C ILE A 109 -21.70 22.37 13.80
N ALA A 110 -21.19 23.29 14.63
CA ALA A 110 -21.16 24.72 14.32
C ALA A 110 -20.17 25.03 13.18
N ILE A 111 -18.99 24.39 13.18
CA ILE A 111 -18.01 24.52 12.09
C ILE A 111 -18.61 23.98 10.79
N ASN A 112 -19.30 22.83 10.84
CA ASN A 112 -19.89 22.25 9.64
C ASN A 112 -21.01 23.14 9.07
N GLU A 113 -21.85 23.76 9.91
CA GLU A 113 -22.89 24.69 9.46
C GLU A 113 -22.31 25.93 8.76
N LEU A 114 -21.16 26.40 9.22
CA LEU A 114 -20.43 27.48 8.59
C LEU A 114 -19.96 27.11 7.17
N ILE A 115 -19.39 25.92 7.03
CA ILE A 115 -18.87 25.39 5.76
C ILE A 115 -20.03 25.00 4.82
N ARG A 116 -21.19 24.65 5.38
CA ARG A 116 -22.41 24.35 4.62
C ARG A 116 -22.91 25.53 3.77
N ARG A 117 -22.54 26.76 4.14
CA ARG A 117 -22.80 27.97 3.32
C ARG A 117 -22.05 27.94 1.99
N TYR A 118 -20.86 27.35 1.95
CA TYR A 118 -20.07 27.18 0.74
C TYR A 118 -20.45 25.90 0.00
N CYS A 119 -20.84 24.85 0.72
CA CYS A 119 -21.14 23.52 0.16
C CYS A 119 -22.36 22.88 0.83
N PRO A 120 -23.49 22.69 0.13
CA PRO A 120 -24.70 22.12 0.73
C PRO A 120 -24.50 20.70 1.27
N ASN A 121 -23.64 19.91 0.61
CA ASN A 121 -23.31 18.53 0.96
C ASN A 121 -21.90 18.43 1.58
N SER A 122 -21.66 19.21 2.64
CA SER A 122 -20.38 19.21 3.35
C SER A 122 -20.15 17.89 4.08
N VAL A 123 -19.04 17.22 3.76
CA VAL A 123 -18.57 16.01 4.45
C VAL A 123 -17.48 16.36 5.44
N LEU A 124 -17.55 15.80 6.64
CA LEU A 124 -16.49 15.87 7.63
C LEU A 124 -15.63 14.60 7.52
N VAL A 125 -14.32 14.74 7.34
CA VAL A 125 -13.38 13.61 7.42
C VAL A 125 -12.45 13.78 8.60
N ILE A 126 -12.48 12.83 9.53
CA ILE A 126 -11.52 12.74 10.61
C ILE A 126 -10.31 11.97 10.10
N ILE A 127 -9.14 12.58 10.24
CA ILE A 127 -7.87 11.95 9.90
C ILE A 127 -7.05 11.88 11.18
N ASP A 128 -6.68 10.67 11.59
CA ASP A 128 -5.76 10.52 12.72
C ASP A 128 -4.33 10.83 12.26
N ALA A 129 -3.72 11.84 12.88
CA ALA A 129 -2.33 12.19 12.63
C ALA A 129 -1.35 11.19 13.27
N LYS A 130 -1.82 10.40 14.25
CA LYS A 130 -1.03 9.33 14.87
C LYS A 130 -1.37 8.00 14.19
N PRO A 131 -0.37 7.25 13.69
CA PRO A 131 -0.63 5.97 13.07
C PRO A 131 -1.21 5.01 14.13
N LYS A 132 -2.43 4.52 13.89
CA LYS A 132 -3.00 3.39 14.63
C LYS A 132 -2.46 2.09 14.00
N ASP A 133 -2.19 1.09 14.83
CA ASP A 133 -1.65 -0.21 14.38
C ASP A 133 -2.61 -1.00 13.47
N LEU A 134 -3.91 -0.66 13.48
CA LEU A 134 -4.93 -1.41 12.75
C LEU A 134 -6.10 -0.52 12.32
N GLY A 135 -6.55 -0.69 11.08
CA GLY A 135 -7.69 0.01 10.50
C GLY A 135 -7.31 1.13 9.53
N LEU A 136 -8.32 1.71 8.88
CA LEU A 136 -8.16 2.90 8.06
C LEU A 136 -8.05 4.11 9.01
N PRO A 137 -7.08 5.03 8.81
CA PRO A 137 -6.95 6.23 9.63
C PRO A 137 -7.98 7.32 9.27
N THR A 138 -8.92 7.02 8.37
CA THR A 138 -9.92 7.95 7.83
C THR A 138 -11.33 7.51 8.22
N GLU A 139 -12.05 8.39 8.91
CA GLU A 139 -13.47 8.22 9.21
C GLU A 139 -14.24 9.38 8.57
N ALA A 140 -15.26 9.07 7.78
CA ALA A 140 -16.07 10.09 7.12
C ALA A 140 -17.44 10.19 7.78
N TYR A 141 -17.92 11.41 7.95
CA TYR A 141 -19.17 11.72 8.60
C TYR A 141 -19.96 12.74 7.79
N ILE A 142 -21.28 12.60 7.79
CA ILE A 142 -22.21 13.56 7.20
C ILE A 142 -23.16 14.07 8.28
N ALA A 143 -23.46 15.37 8.25
CA ALA A 143 -24.41 15.94 9.19
C ALA A 143 -25.84 15.71 8.69
N ILE A 144 -26.63 15.00 9.48
CA ILE A 144 -28.04 14.73 9.22
C ILE A 144 -28.85 15.25 10.39
N GLU A 145 -30.05 15.77 10.09
CA GLU A 145 -31.02 16.13 11.11
C GLU A 145 -31.82 14.88 11.44
N GLU A 146 -31.47 14.23 12.55
CA GLU A 146 -32.22 13.08 13.04
C GLU A 146 -33.39 13.56 13.92
N VAL A 147 -34.57 13.07 13.61
CA VAL A 147 -35.73 13.15 14.49
C VAL A 147 -35.64 11.95 15.43
N HIS A 148 -35.37 12.20 16.71
CA HIS A 148 -35.37 11.13 17.70
C HIS A 148 -36.81 10.67 17.97
N ASP A 149 -37.02 9.36 18.02
CA ASP A 149 -38.31 8.74 18.37
C ASP A 149 -38.70 8.95 19.86
N ASP A 150 -37.75 9.44 20.66
CA ASP A 150 -37.90 9.78 22.09
C ASP A 150 -38.58 11.16 22.32
N GLY A 151 -39.06 11.81 21.26
CA GLY A 151 -39.75 13.11 21.35
C GLY A 151 -38.84 14.30 21.70
N SER A 152 -37.53 14.11 21.70
CA SER A 152 -36.56 15.20 21.85
C SER A 152 -36.49 16.07 20.58
N PRO A 153 -36.10 17.35 20.71
CA PRO A 153 -35.97 18.24 19.55
C PRO A 153 -35.02 17.68 18.50
N THR A 154 -35.32 17.94 17.23
CA THR A 154 -34.44 17.62 16.09
C THR A 154 -33.03 18.09 16.37
N SER A 155 -32.10 17.14 16.45
CA SER A 155 -30.70 17.41 16.70
C SER A 155 -29.89 17.04 15.47
N LYS A 156 -28.94 17.90 15.09
CA LYS A 156 -27.99 17.61 14.01
C LYS A 156 -26.95 16.64 14.56
N THR A 157 -26.99 15.40 14.09
CA THR A 157 -26.01 14.36 14.41
C THR A 157 -25.14 14.07 13.21
N PHE A 158 -23.97 13.48 13.47
CA PHE A 158 -23.07 13.03 12.43
C PHE A 158 -23.27 11.53 12.22
N GLU A 159 -23.73 11.15 11.03
CA GLU A 159 -23.80 9.75 10.61
C GLU A 159 -22.50 9.36 9.91
N HIS A 160 -21.98 8.17 10.22
CA HIS A 160 -20.76 7.65 9.60
C HIS A 160 -21.05 7.15 8.17
N VAL A 161 -20.25 7.62 7.21
CA VAL A 161 -20.28 7.20 5.81
C VAL A 161 -19.08 6.29 5.54
N PRO A 162 -19.24 5.18 4.80
CA PRO A 162 -18.11 4.32 4.45
C PRO A 162 -16.99 5.07 3.73
N SER A 163 -15.79 5.00 4.31
CA SER A 163 -14.56 5.58 3.77
C SER A 163 -13.67 4.51 3.16
N GLU A 164 -12.99 4.83 2.06
CA GLU A 164 -11.88 4.05 1.53
C GLU A 164 -10.73 4.94 1.10
N ILE A 165 -9.54 4.37 1.00
CA ILE A 165 -8.38 5.05 0.42
C ILE A 165 -8.26 4.56 -1.02
N GLY A 166 -8.43 5.48 -1.97
CA GLY A 166 -8.23 5.23 -3.40
C GLY A 166 -7.07 6.05 -3.91
N ALA A 167 -6.36 5.56 -4.92
CA ALA A 167 -5.26 6.30 -5.54
C ALA A 167 -5.56 6.53 -7.03
N GLU A 168 -5.06 7.63 -7.57
CA GLU A 168 -4.97 7.84 -9.01
C GLU A 168 -3.70 7.16 -9.56
N GLU A 169 -3.68 6.81 -10.85
CA GLU A 169 -2.55 6.08 -11.48
C GLU A 169 -1.19 6.78 -11.26
N ALA A 170 -1.17 8.11 -11.34
CA ALA A 170 0.04 8.89 -11.08
C ALA A 170 0.49 8.83 -9.60
N GLU A 171 -0.46 8.81 -8.67
CA GLU A 171 -0.19 8.69 -7.23
C GLU A 171 0.25 7.27 -6.87
N GLU A 172 -0.35 6.25 -7.47
CA GLU A 172 -0.03 4.84 -7.24
C GLU A 172 1.46 4.56 -7.51
N VAL A 173 1.98 5.03 -8.65
CA VAL A 173 3.40 4.91 -9.00
C VAL A 173 4.29 5.64 -7.98
N GLY A 174 3.87 6.83 -7.53
CA GLY A 174 4.61 7.60 -6.53
C GLY A 174 4.66 6.92 -5.16
N VAL A 175 3.52 6.40 -4.69
CA VAL A 175 3.42 5.68 -3.42
C VAL A 175 4.16 4.35 -3.48
N GLU A 176 4.06 3.61 -4.58
CA GLU A 176 4.81 2.37 -4.77
C GLU A 176 6.32 2.61 -4.70
N HIS A 177 6.80 3.69 -5.33
CA HIS A 177 8.22 4.05 -5.27
C HIS A 177 8.68 4.35 -3.84
N LEU A 178 7.89 5.09 -3.06
CA LEU A 178 8.19 5.42 -1.67
C LEU A 178 8.16 4.20 -0.74
N LEU A 179 7.33 3.20 -1.08
CA LEU A 179 7.16 1.98 -0.27
C LEU A 179 8.10 0.84 -0.65
N ARG A 180 8.99 1.02 -1.64
CA ARG A 180 9.91 -0.03 -2.10
C ARG A 180 10.80 -0.59 -0.97
N ASP A 181 11.13 0.24 0.01
CA ASP A 181 12.00 -0.15 1.13
C ASP A 181 11.23 -0.82 2.29
N ILE A 182 9.89 -0.73 2.29
CA ILE A 182 9.02 -1.22 3.38
C ILE A 182 8.21 -2.44 2.94
N LYS A 183 7.75 -2.48 1.69
CA LYS A 183 6.99 -3.61 1.16
C LYS A 183 7.95 -4.72 0.74
N ASP A 184 7.95 -5.81 1.49
CA ASP A 184 8.49 -7.09 1.03
C ASP A 184 7.61 -7.63 -0.10
N THR A 185 7.93 -7.27 -1.35
CA THR A 185 7.31 -7.82 -2.57
C THR A 185 7.57 -9.32 -2.73
N THR A 186 8.41 -9.90 -1.86
CA THR A 186 8.77 -11.32 -1.80
C THR A 186 7.76 -12.17 -1.02
N VAL A 187 6.79 -11.55 -0.32
CA VAL A 187 5.76 -12.27 0.42
C VAL A 187 4.80 -12.94 -0.57
N GLY A 188 4.87 -14.27 -0.65
CA GLY A 188 3.99 -15.06 -1.51
C GLY A 188 2.50 -14.84 -1.20
N SER A 189 1.64 -15.08 -2.20
CA SER A 189 0.19 -14.86 -2.12
C SER A 189 -0.49 -15.60 -0.97
N LEU A 190 0.05 -16.75 -0.54
CA LEU A 190 -0.45 -17.49 0.62
C LEU A 190 -0.22 -16.72 1.93
N SER A 191 1.00 -16.24 2.14
CA SER A 191 1.37 -15.49 3.34
C SER A 191 0.55 -14.19 3.44
N GLN A 192 0.32 -13.49 2.32
CA GLN A 192 -0.57 -12.32 2.28
C GLN A 192 -2.00 -12.67 2.70
N LYS A 193 -2.57 -13.77 2.19
CA LYS A 193 -3.92 -14.22 2.58
C LYS A 193 -4.02 -14.55 4.07
N ILE A 194 -3.02 -15.23 4.62
CA ILE A 194 -2.97 -15.56 6.06
C ILE A 194 -2.87 -14.28 6.89
N THR A 195 -2.01 -13.34 6.49
CA THR A 195 -1.90 -12.04 7.15
C THR A 195 -3.23 -11.27 7.10
N ASN A 196 -3.93 -11.28 5.96
CA ASN A 196 -5.25 -10.64 5.83
C ASN A 196 -6.29 -11.28 6.75
N GLN A 197 -6.32 -12.61 6.88
CA GLN A 197 -7.21 -13.30 7.83
C GLN A 197 -6.88 -12.93 9.27
N LEU A 198 -5.60 -12.90 9.63
CA LEU A 198 -5.14 -12.54 10.97
C LEU A 198 -5.45 -11.07 11.31
N MET A 199 -5.23 -10.16 10.35
CA MET A 199 -5.59 -8.74 10.49
C MET A 199 -7.11 -8.56 10.61
N GLY A 200 -7.90 -9.31 9.84
CA GLY A 200 -9.36 -9.32 9.93
C GLY A 200 -9.85 -9.75 11.32
N LEU A 201 -9.26 -10.82 11.88
CA LEU A 201 -9.60 -11.29 13.23
C LEU A 201 -9.22 -10.26 14.31
N LYS A 202 -8.05 -9.63 14.20
CA LYS A 202 -7.64 -8.54 15.10
C LYS A 202 -8.59 -7.35 15.01
N GLY A 203 -9.06 -7.01 13.80
CA GLY A 203 -10.01 -5.94 13.57
C GLY A 203 -11.37 -6.22 14.21
N LEU A 204 -11.88 -7.45 14.02
CA LEU A 204 -13.12 -7.90 14.66
C LEU A 204 -13.02 -7.86 16.20
N ASN A 205 -11.89 -8.29 16.76
CA ASN A 205 -11.68 -8.24 18.21
C ASN A 205 -11.70 -6.80 18.74
N ALA A 206 -11.07 -5.84 18.04
CA ALA A 206 -11.11 -4.44 18.41
C ALA A 206 -12.55 -3.88 18.37
N GLN A 207 -13.30 -4.16 17.30
CA GLN A 207 -14.70 -3.74 17.17
C GLN A 207 -15.60 -4.34 18.26
N LEU A 208 -15.45 -5.63 18.58
CA LEU A 208 -16.18 -6.27 19.67
C LEU A 208 -15.84 -5.65 21.03
N HIS A 209 -14.58 -5.26 21.24
CA HIS A 209 -14.17 -4.56 22.45
C HIS A 209 -14.81 -3.17 22.54
N ASP A 210 -14.95 -2.46 21.43
CA ASP A 210 -15.62 -1.16 21.39
C ASP A 210 -17.12 -1.26 21.65
N ILE A 211 -17.79 -2.27 21.08
CA ILE A 211 -19.20 -2.58 21.37
C ILE A 211 -19.38 -2.89 22.87
N LYS A 212 -18.50 -3.72 23.45
CA LYS A 212 -18.52 -4.02 24.88
C LYS A 212 -18.34 -2.75 25.73
N ASN A 213 -17.38 -1.91 25.38
CA ASN A 213 -17.12 -0.64 26.07
C ASN A 213 -18.33 0.30 26.01
N TYR A 214 -19.01 0.37 24.86
CA TYR A 214 -20.22 1.16 24.69
C TYR A 214 -21.34 0.63 25.60
N LEU A 215 -21.65 -0.67 25.53
CA LEU A 215 -22.70 -1.30 26.35
C LEU A 215 -22.41 -1.17 27.85
N GLN A 216 -21.15 -1.27 28.28
CA GLN A 216 -20.78 -1.07 29.67
C GLN A 216 -21.01 0.37 30.13
N ARG A 217 -20.69 1.38 29.29
CA ARG A 217 -20.96 2.79 29.63
C ARG A 217 -22.44 3.13 29.68
N VAL A 218 -23.24 2.49 28.83
CA VAL A 218 -24.69 2.61 28.83
C VAL A 218 -25.29 1.93 30.07
N GLY A 219 -24.82 0.73 30.42
CA GLY A 219 -25.23 0.02 31.64
C GLY A 219 -24.87 0.77 32.93
N ASP A 220 -23.74 1.46 32.95
CA ASP A 220 -23.31 2.35 34.03
C ASP A 220 -24.11 3.67 34.10
N GLY A 221 -24.98 3.96 33.11
CA GLY A 221 -25.78 5.19 33.05
C GLY A 221 -25.01 6.46 32.68
N LYS A 222 -23.78 6.35 32.17
CA LYS A 222 -22.92 7.51 31.83
C LYS A 222 -23.26 8.16 30.48
N MET A 223 -23.95 7.44 29.60
CA MET A 223 -24.36 7.92 28.28
C MET A 223 -25.82 7.55 28.00
N PRO A 224 -26.56 8.41 27.27
CA PRO A 224 -27.91 8.09 26.83
C PRO A 224 -27.88 6.91 25.85
N ILE A 225 -28.93 6.08 25.91
CA ILE A 225 -29.10 4.91 25.04
C ILE A 225 -29.43 5.40 23.63
N ASN A 226 -28.65 4.98 22.63
CA ASN A 226 -29.06 5.11 21.24
C ASN A 226 -29.77 3.81 20.82
N HIS A 227 -31.10 3.89 20.70
CA HIS A 227 -31.94 2.74 20.37
C HIS A 227 -31.59 2.11 19.01
N GLN A 228 -31.14 2.90 18.03
CA GLN A 228 -30.77 2.40 16.71
C GLN A 228 -29.60 1.42 16.77
N ILE A 229 -28.58 1.74 17.58
CA ILE A 229 -27.41 0.85 17.77
C ILE A 229 -27.84 -0.44 18.45
N VAL A 230 -28.75 -0.36 19.42
CA VAL A 230 -29.26 -1.55 20.13
C VAL A 230 -30.05 -2.46 19.20
N TYR A 231 -30.89 -1.91 18.32
CA TYR A 231 -31.61 -2.69 17.31
C TYR A 231 -30.66 -3.39 16.35
N GLN A 232 -29.65 -2.69 15.83
CA GLN A 232 -28.64 -3.30 14.97
C GLN A 232 -27.84 -4.40 15.69
N LEU A 233 -27.50 -4.20 16.97
CA LEU A 233 -26.84 -5.23 17.77
C LEU A 233 -27.72 -6.46 17.97
N GLN A 234 -29.03 -6.27 18.20
CA GLN A 234 -29.98 -7.37 18.32
C GLN A 234 -30.07 -8.15 17.00
N ASP A 235 -30.14 -7.47 15.86
CA ASP A 235 -30.13 -8.11 14.54
C ASP A 235 -28.86 -8.93 14.31
N ILE A 236 -27.69 -8.43 14.72
CA ILE A 236 -26.41 -9.16 14.65
C ILE A 236 -26.49 -10.47 15.44
N PHE A 237 -27.08 -10.47 16.65
CA PHE A 237 -27.24 -11.70 17.43
C PHE A 237 -28.26 -12.66 16.81
N ASN A 238 -29.33 -12.14 16.22
CA ASN A 238 -30.35 -12.96 15.55
C ASN A 238 -29.83 -13.60 14.25
N LEU A 239 -28.89 -12.95 13.56
CA LEU A 239 -28.27 -13.43 12.33
C LEU A 239 -27.10 -14.40 12.57
N LEU A 240 -26.71 -14.63 13.82
CA LEU A 240 -25.58 -15.49 14.14
C LEU A 240 -25.93 -16.94 13.75
N PRO A 241 -25.19 -17.55 12.80
CA PRO A 241 -25.56 -18.85 12.26
C PRO A 241 -25.38 -19.96 13.30
N ASP A 242 -26.34 -20.87 13.38
CA ASP A 242 -26.21 -22.07 14.20
C ASP A 242 -25.29 -23.09 13.52
N ILE A 243 -24.02 -23.06 13.94
CA ILE A 243 -22.96 -23.95 13.46
C ILE A 243 -23.13 -25.41 13.90
N THR A 244 -24.07 -25.71 14.80
CA THR A 244 -24.28 -27.08 15.32
C THR A 244 -25.26 -27.90 14.48
N SER A 245 -25.87 -27.29 13.46
CA SER A 245 -26.78 -27.99 12.56
C SER A 245 -26.07 -29.11 11.78
N GLU A 246 -26.69 -30.29 11.73
CA GLU A 246 -26.16 -31.48 11.06
C GLU A 246 -25.98 -31.25 9.56
N GLN A 247 -26.90 -30.51 8.94
CA GLN A 247 -26.82 -30.12 7.52
C GLN A 247 -25.60 -29.24 7.21
N PHE A 248 -25.25 -28.29 8.10
CA PHE A 248 -24.06 -27.46 7.93
C PHE A 248 -22.78 -28.29 8.03
N THR A 249 -22.75 -29.25 8.95
CA THR A 249 -21.62 -30.15 9.15
C THR A 249 -21.40 -31.05 7.92
N GLU A 250 -22.46 -31.66 7.39
CA GLU A 250 -22.38 -32.49 6.18
C GLU A 250 -21.92 -31.68 4.97
N THR A 251 -22.52 -30.51 4.74
CA THR A 251 -22.12 -29.63 3.63
C THR A 251 -20.68 -29.13 3.76
N MET A 252 -20.22 -28.83 4.98
CA MET A 252 -18.83 -28.45 5.25
C MET A 252 -17.86 -29.60 4.95
N TYR A 253 -18.22 -30.85 5.28
CA TYR A 253 -17.40 -32.02 4.95
C TYR A 253 -17.28 -32.22 3.44
N VAL A 254 -18.40 -32.13 2.70
CA VAL A 254 -18.39 -32.24 1.23
C VAL A 254 -17.48 -31.15 0.63
N LYS A 255 -17.62 -29.90 1.08
CA LYS A 255 -16.79 -28.79 0.57
C LYS A 255 -15.31 -28.93 0.93
N THR A 256 -15.00 -29.42 2.12
CA THR A 256 -13.62 -29.67 2.53
C THR A 256 -12.99 -30.78 1.70
N ASN A 257 -13.75 -31.85 1.41
CA ASN A 257 -13.30 -32.95 0.57
C ASN A 257 -13.02 -32.48 -0.88
N ASP A 258 -13.92 -31.69 -1.46
CA ASP A 258 -13.73 -31.10 -2.80
C ASP A 258 -12.47 -30.22 -2.85
N GLN A 259 -12.28 -29.37 -1.85
CA GLN A 259 -11.10 -28.50 -1.78
C GLN A 259 -9.81 -29.31 -1.63
N MET A 260 -9.83 -30.38 -0.83
CA MET A 260 -8.67 -31.25 -0.63
C MET A 260 -8.28 -32.00 -1.90
N LEU A 261 -9.26 -32.41 -2.72
CA LEU A 261 -9.00 -33.01 -4.04
C LEU A 261 -8.23 -32.04 -4.96
N VAL A 262 -8.63 -30.76 -4.99
CA VAL A 262 -7.93 -29.72 -5.77
C VAL A 262 -6.49 -29.54 -5.27
N VAL A 263 -6.30 -29.50 -3.95
CA VAL A 263 -4.95 -29.40 -3.35
C VAL A 263 -4.08 -30.60 -3.74
N TYR A 264 -4.65 -31.81 -3.72
CA TYR A 264 -3.94 -33.03 -4.08
C TYR A 264 -3.51 -33.02 -5.56
N LEU A 265 -4.43 -32.70 -6.49
CA LEU A 265 -4.12 -32.59 -7.91
C LEU A 265 -3.01 -31.55 -8.18
N ALA A 266 -3.11 -30.36 -7.57
CA ALA A 266 -2.11 -29.32 -7.70
C ALA A 266 -0.74 -29.73 -7.15
N SER A 267 -0.71 -30.52 -6.08
CA SER A 267 0.53 -31.08 -5.52
C SER A 267 1.18 -32.08 -6.46
N MET A 268 0.40 -32.95 -7.10
CA MET A 268 0.89 -33.96 -8.04
C MET A 268 1.48 -33.33 -9.30
N VAL A 269 0.78 -32.33 -9.86
CA VAL A 269 1.29 -31.55 -11.00
C VAL A 269 2.60 -30.84 -10.64
N ARG A 270 2.69 -30.24 -9.44
CA ARG A 270 3.95 -29.64 -8.96
C ARG A 270 5.08 -30.67 -8.85
N SER A 271 4.82 -31.87 -8.35
CA SER A 271 5.83 -32.94 -8.28
C SER A 271 6.34 -33.35 -9.66
N ILE A 272 5.45 -33.47 -10.65
CA ILE A 272 5.83 -33.81 -12.04
C ILE A 272 6.68 -32.70 -12.64
N ILE A 273 6.29 -31.42 -12.47
CA ILE A 273 7.07 -30.28 -12.95
C ILE A 273 8.44 -30.23 -12.27
N ALA A 274 8.51 -30.43 -10.96
CA ALA A 274 9.76 -30.46 -10.22
C ALA A 274 10.69 -31.58 -10.70
N LEU A 275 10.14 -32.77 -11.01
CA LEU A 275 10.89 -33.89 -11.54
C LEU A 275 11.39 -33.63 -12.96
N HIS A 276 10.56 -33.04 -13.82
CA HIS A 276 10.97 -32.61 -15.16
C HIS A 276 12.10 -31.56 -15.09
N ASN A 277 11.96 -30.57 -14.21
CA ASN A 277 13.00 -29.57 -13.96
C ASN A 277 14.29 -30.23 -13.44
N LEU A 278 14.21 -31.22 -12.56
CA LEU A 278 15.38 -31.96 -12.07
C LEU A 278 16.10 -32.71 -13.19
N ILE A 279 15.34 -33.37 -14.08
CA ILE A 279 15.90 -34.05 -15.26
C ILE A 279 16.63 -33.05 -16.15
N ASN A 280 15.98 -31.93 -16.49
CA ASN A 280 16.57 -30.89 -17.32
C ASN A 280 17.84 -30.34 -16.67
N ASN A 281 17.80 -30.04 -15.37
CA ASN A 281 18.92 -29.50 -14.62
C ASN A 281 20.11 -30.50 -14.57
N LYS A 282 19.82 -31.80 -14.45
CA LYS A 282 20.85 -32.86 -14.50
C LYS A 282 21.46 -33.00 -15.90
N LEU A 283 20.65 -32.90 -16.96
CA LEU A 283 21.12 -32.94 -18.35
C LEU A 283 22.05 -31.76 -18.63
N THR A 284 21.63 -30.54 -18.30
CA THR A 284 22.47 -29.34 -18.44
C THR A 284 23.75 -29.42 -17.61
N ASN A 285 23.70 -29.96 -16.39
CA ASN A 285 24.91 -30.14 -15.58
C ASN A 285 25.87 -31.18 -16.18
N ARG A 286 25.34 -32.29 -16.71
CA ARG A 286 26.15 -33.31 -17.37
C ARG A 286 26.81 -32.76 -18.64
N ASP A 287 26.05 -32.06 -19.47
CA ASP A 287 26.57 -31.48 -20.71
C ASP A 287 27.60 -30.37 -20.41
N ALA A 288 27.41 -29.61 -19.31
CA ALA A 288 28.40 -28.65 -18.82
C ALA A 288 29.67 -29.32 -18.23
N GLU A 289 29.55 -30.48 -17.59
CA GLU A 289 30.70 -31.27 -17.14
C GLU A 289 31.45 -31.91 -18.31
N GLU A 290 30.74 -32.40 -19.32
CA GLU A 290 31.33 -32.92 -20.56
C GLU A 290 32.02 -31.80 -21.35
N GLY A 291 31.41 -30.62 -21.48
CA GLY A 291 32.05 -29.43 -22.05
C GLY A 291 33.32 -29.01 -21.30
N LYS A 292 33.29 -29.01 -19.96
CA LYS A 292 34.48 -28.74 -19.13
C LYS A 292 35.55 -29.84 -19.22
N LYS A 293 35.18 -31.08 -19.51
CA LYS A 293 36.14 -32.16 -19.77
C LYS A 293 36.81 -31.98 -21.13
N VAL A 294 36.05 -31.59 -22.17
CA VAL A 294 36.60 -31.25 -23.48
C VAL A 294 37.57 -30.07 -23.41
N ASP A 295 37.25 -29.03 -22.62
CA ASP A 295 38.17 -27.89 -22.41
C ASP A 295 39.44 -28.29 -21.63
N LYS A 296 39.31 -29.14 -20.60
CA LYS A 296 40.46 -29.65 -19.83
C LYS A 296 41.33 -30.64 -20.62
N ASP A 297 40.73 -31.44 -21.49
CA ASP A 297 41.44 -32.36 -22.37
C ASP A 297 42.12 -31.60 -23.52
N ALA A 298 41.54 -30.50 -24.01
CA ALA A 298 42.18 -29.57 -24.94
C ALA A 298 43.36 -28.80 -24.31
N GLU A 299 43.29 -28.44 -23.02
CA GLU A 299 44.44 -27.87 -22.29
C GLU A 299 45.55 -28.90 -22.04
N LYS A 300 45.20 -30.15 -21.69
CA LYS A 300 46.17 -31.25 -21.53
C LYS A 300 46.81 -31.69 -22.85
N GLU A 301 46.09 -31.62 -23.97
CA GLU A 301 46.68 -31.85 -25.30
C GLU A 301 47.64 -30.72 -25.71
N LYS A 302 47.35 -29.46 -25.34
CA LYS A 302 48.27 -28.34 -25.55
C LYS A 302 49.53 -28.44 -24.68
N GLU A 303 49.45 -28.94 -23.44
CA GLU A 303 50.64 -29.24 -22.62
C GLU A 303 51.44 -30.44 -23.15
N LYS A 304 50.77 -31.53 -23.55
CA LYS A 304 51.46 -32.71 -24.14
C LYS A 304 52.12 -32.40 -25.48
N ASN A 305 51.56 -31.50 -26.29
CA ASN A 305 52.22 -31.05 -27.52
C ASN A 305 53.43 -30.15 -27.25
N LYS A 306 53.40 -29.31 -26.20
CA LYS A 306 54.58 -28.54 -25.77
C LYS A 306 55.73 -29.41 -25.26
N ASP A 307 55.45 -30.51 -24.58
CA ASP A 307 56.50 -31.45 -24.14
C ASP A 307 57.04 -32.32 -25.29
N LYS A 308 56.18 -32.71 -26.26
CA LYS A 308 56.64 -33.42 -27.47
C LYS A 308 57.50 -32.55 -28.40
N ASP A 309 57.26 -31.25 -28.48
CA ASP A 309 58.11 -30.33 -29.25
C ASP A 309 59.48 -30.13 -28.59
N LYS A 310 59.57 -30.11 -27.25
CA LYS A 310 60.87 -30.06 -26.54
C LYS A 310 61.71 -31.33 -26.70
N GLU A 311 61.08 -32.50 -26.82
CA GLU A 311 61.78 -33.76 -27.07
C GLU A 311 62.24 -33.92 -28.53
N LYS A 312 61.58 -33.26 -29.49
CA LYS A 312 62.02 -33.20 -30.89
C LYS A 312 63.16 -32.19 -31.10
N ASP A 313 63.10 -31.02 -30.49
CA ASP A 313 64.17 -30.00 -30.60
C ASP A 313 65.51 -30.48 -29.99
N SER A 314 65.48 -31.34 -28.98
CA SER A 314 66.72 -31.90 -28.40
C SER A 314 67.36 -33.03 -29.23
N LYS A 315 66.63 -33.64 -30.17
CA LYS A 315 67.18 -34.63 -31.12
C LYS A 315 67.66 -34.01 -32.43
N ASP A 316 67.02 -32.94 -32.91
CA ASP A 316 67.41 -32.26 -34.15
C ASP A 316 68.66 -31.35 -34.03
N VAL A 317 69.05 -30.97 -32.80
CA VAL A 317 70.28 -30.17 -32.55
C VAL A 317 71.55 -31.04 -32.52
N LYS A 318 71.46 -32.35 -32.24
CA LYS A 318 72.64 -33.24 -32.18
C LYS A 318 73.13 -33.75 -33.54
N ASP A 319 72.31 -33.72 -34.59
CA ASP A 319 72.67 -34.20 -35.93
C ASP A 319 73.07 -33.08 -36.93
N LYS A 320 72.98 -31.80 -36.53
CA LYS A 320 73.38 -30.64 -37.36
C LYS A 320 74.73 -30.00 -37.00
N GLU A 321 75.39 -30.42 -35.92
CA GLU A 321 76.72 -29.90 -35.52
C GLU A 321 77.92 -30.67 -36.11
N LYS A 322 77.71 -31.59 -37.06
CA LYS A 322 78.79 -32.42 -37.66
C LYS A 322 79.06 -32.21 -39.16
N LYS A 323 78.45 -31.19 -39.80
CA LYS A 323 78.58 -30.97 -41.26
C LYS A 323 78.78 -29.53 -41.75
N THR A 324 79.31 -28.64 -40.92
CA THR A 324 79.76 -27.30 -41.36
C THR A 324 81.08 -26.90 -40.71
N ASP A 325 82.11 -27.72 -40.92
CA ASP A 325 83.52 -27.30 -40.98
C ASP A 325 83.99 -27.62 -42.39
N ASP A 326 83.52 -26.85 -43.39
CA ASP A 326 84.38 -26.44 -44.51
C ASP A 326 83.64 -25.47 -45.43
N LYS A 327 84.34 -24.43 -45.89
CA LYS A 327 83.92 -23.33 -46.79
C LYS A 327 83.35 -22.06 -46.14
N SER A 328 84.16 -21.51 -45.25
CA SER A 328 84.39 -20.06 -45.15
C SER A 328 85.04 -19.52 -46.43
N ALA A 329 84.32 -18.77 -47.27
CA ALA A 329 84.93 -17.80 -48.20
C ALA A 329 83.90 -16.80 -48.75
N LYS A 330 84.23 -15.51 -48.55
CA LYS A 330 83.78 -14.30 -49.27
C LYS A 330 82.41 -13.69 -48.95
N SER A 331 82.49 -12.69 -48.06
CA SER A 331 81.97 -11.31 -48.24
C SER A 331 81.84 -10.91 -49.73
N SER A 332 80.84 -10.14 -50.15
CA SER A 332 80.47 -8.83 -49.63
C SER A 332 79.12 -8.33 -50.16
N GLU A 333 78.55 -7.36 -49.43
CA GLU A 333 77.58 -6.34 -49.87
C GLU A 333 76.15 -6.82 -50.20
N ASP A 334 75.07 -6.20 -49.76
CA ASP A 334 74.87 -4.82 -49.32
C ASP A 334 73.63 -4.72 -48.40
N SER A 335 73.65 -3.64 -47.62
CA SER A 335 72.60 -2.90 -46.91
C SER A 335 71.14 -3.42 -46.92
N GLY A 336 70.36 -3.26 -45.86
CA GLY A 336 70.56 -2.47 -44.65
C GLY A 336 69.19 -2.08 -44.08
N LYS A 337 69.21 -1.86 -42.75
CA LYS A 337 68.23 -1.15 -41.91
C LYS A 337 66.81 -1.73 -41.93
N GLY A 338 66.35 -2.28 -40.81
CA GLY A 338 66.18 -1.52 -39.57
C GLY A 338 64.74 -1.01 -39.57
N GLY A 339 63.88 -1.36 -38.62
CA GLY A 339 64.14 -1.52 -37.22
C GLY A 339 63.06 -0.70 -36.52
N LYS A 340 62.21 -1.40 -35.80
CA LYS A 340 61.45 -0.98 -34.60
C LYS A 340 61.24 0.53 -34.40
N LYS A 341 59.99 0.91 -34.23
CA LYS A 341 59.42 0.95 -32.89
C LYS A 341 57.93 0.69 -32.92
#